data_AF-A0A2S9G9B9-F1
#
_entry.id   AF-A0A2S9G9B9-F1
#
_cell.length_a   1.000
_cell.length_b   1.000
_cell.length_c   1.000
_cell.angle_alpha   90.00
_cell.angle_beta   90.00
_cell.angle_gamma   90.00
#
_symmetry.space_group_name_H-M   'P 1'
#
loop_
_entity.id
_entity.type
_entity.pdbx_description
1 polymer ?
#
loop_
_entity_poly.entity_id
_entity_poly.type
_entity_poly.pdbx_seq_one_letter_code
_entity_poly.pdbx_strand_id
1 'polypeptide(L)'
;LPVVQIGMDTPQVDPERLARCVRDLDGHDAVLGMAHDGGWWVPGVRDAAAAGCLRDVPMSAPDTGKLTLEALQYNDLRVVLTEEL
;
A
#
# COMPACT_ATOMS: atom_id res chain seq x y z
N LEU A 1 -7.18 -4.70 -13.65
CA LEU A 1 -7.38 -5.63 -12.51
C LEU A 1 -6.58 -5.08 -11.34
N PRO A 2 -7.10 -5.15 -10.11
CA PRO A 2 -6.36 -4.72 -8.94
C PRO A 2 -5.03 -5.47 -8.80
N VAL A 3 -4.02 -4.77 -8.32
CA VAL A 3 -2.70 -5.33 -8.01
C VAL A 3 -2.42 -5.09 -6.54
N VAL A 4 -2.01 -6.14 -5.84
CA VAL A 4 -1.57 -6.07 -4.44
C VAL A 4 -0.16 -6.65 -4.37
N GLN A 5 0.76 -5.89 -3.78
CA GLN A 5 2.12 -6.34 -3.49
C GLN A 5 2.25 -6.60 -1.98
N ILE A 6 3.04 -7.59 -1.60
CA ILE A 6 3.27 -7.93 -0.19
C ILE A 6 4.77 -7.82 0.07
N GLY A 7 5.14 -7.18 1.18
CA GLY A 7 6.51 -7.11 1.67
C GLY A 7 7.02 -8.50 2.05
N MET A 8 8.29 -8.80 1.74
CA MET A 8 8.82 -10.16 1.92
C MET A 8 8.91 -10.59 3.39
N ASP A 9 9.08 -9.65 4.32
CA ASP A 9 9.31 -9.90 5.74
C ASP A 9 8.04 -9.75 6.58
N THR A 10 6.91 -10.29 6.09
CA THR A 10 5.58 -10.11 6.69
C THR A 10 4.93 -11.44 7.12
N PRO A 11 5.62 -12.28 7.92
CA PRO A 11 5.11 -13.61 8.30
C PRO A 11 3.81 -13.58 9.12
N GLN A 12 3.44 -12.42 9.66
CA GLN A 12 2.21 -12.18 10.42
C GLN A 12 0.97 -12.10 9.52
N VAL A 13 1.15 -11.90 8.20
CA VAL A 13 0.04 -11.79 7.25
C VAL A 13 -0.70 -13.11 7.12
N ASP A 14 -2.03 -13.03 7.13
CA ASP A 14 -2.92 -14.16 6.91
C ASP A 14 -3.83 -13.93 5.69
N PRO A 15 -4.50 -14.99 5.18
CA PRO A 15 -5.34 -14.87 3.99
C PRO A 15 -6.52 -13.89 4.14
N GLU A 16 -7.08 -13.72 5.34
CA GLU A 16 -8.23 -12.84 5.56
C GLU A 16 -7.81 -11.36 5.42
N ARG A 17 -6.63 -11.02 5.93
CA ARG A 17 -6.01 -9.69 5.79
C ARG A 17 -5.78 -9.32 4.33
N LEU A 18 -5.22 -10.24 3.54
CA LEU A 18 -5.02 -10.02 2.10
C LEU A 18 -6.36 -9.88 1.36
N ALA A 19 -7.33 -10.73 1.68
CA ALA A 19 -8.66 -10.65 1.07
C ALA A 19 -9.36 -9.34 1.40
N ARG A 20 -9.16 -8.78 2.60
CA ARG A 20 -9.65 -7.44 2.97
C ARG A 20 -9.02 -6.36 2.10
N CYS A 21 -7.71 -6.36 1.94
CA CYS A 21 -7.01 -5.39 1.09
C CYS A 21 -7.56 -5.39 -0.36
N VAL A 22 -7.85 -6.58 -0.91
CA VAL A 22 -8.44 -6.70 -2.25
C VAL A 22 -9.87 -6.15 -2.29
N ARG A 23 -10.72 -6.46 -1.30
CA ARG A 23 -12.09 -5.92 -1.22
C ARG A 23 -12.12 -4.41 -1.04
N ASP A 24 -11.17 -3.85 -0.29
CA ASP A 24 -11.10 -2.42 -0.06
C ASP A 24 -10.84 -1.64 -1.37
N LEU A 25 -10.15 -2.28 -2.33
CA LEU A 25 -9.97 -1.78 -3.69
C LEU A 25 -11.25 -1.83 -4.53
N ASP A 26 -12.40 -2.27 -4.02
CA ASP A 26 -13.71 -2.08 -4.65
C ASP A 26 -14.28 -0.68 -4.35
N GLY A 27 -13.90 -0.07 -3.22
CA GLY A 27 -14.34 1.28 -2.80
C GLY A 27 -13.29 2.38 -2.95
N HIS A 28 -12.00 2.01 -2.95
CA HIS A 28 -10.85 2.93 -2.91
C HIS A 28 -9.96 2.76 -4.14
N ASP A 29 -9.10 3.74 -4.38
CA ASP A 29 -8.18 3.72 -5.53
C ASP A 29 -6.86 3.02 -5.15
N ALA A 30 -6.49 3.09 -3.87
CA ALA A 30 -5.36 2.38 -3.28
C ALA A 30 -5.64 1.90 -1.85
N VAL A 31 -4.92 0.86 -1.43
CA VAL A 31 -4.83 0.40 -0.04
C VAL A 31 -3.37 0.42 0.38
N LEU A 32 -3.09 0.82 1.62
CA LEU A 32 -1.74 0.85 2.16
C LEU A 32 -1.74 0.34 3.60
N GLY A 33 -0.89 -0.64 3.91
CA GLY A 33 -0.60 -1.10 5.26
C GLY A 33 0.80 -0.70 5.67
N MET A 34 0.91 0.11 6.72
CA MET A 34 2.18 0.61 7.23
C MET A 34 2.96 -0.50 7.94
N ALA A 35 4.28 -0.49 7.83
CA ALA A 35 5.13 -1.37 8.61
C ALA A 35 5.72 -0.62 9.82
N HIS A 36 5.96 -1.31 10.93
CA HIS A 36 6.51 -0.72 12.15
C HIS A 36 7.91 -0.08 12.00
N ASP A 37 8.65 -0.45 10.95
CA ASP A 37 9.98 0.10 10.65
C ASP A 37 9.93 1.41 9.85
N GLY A 38 8.73 1.90 9.55
CA GLY A 38 8.51 3.12 8.76
C GLY A 38 8.28 2.86 7.28
N GLY A 39 8.34 1.61 6.82
CA GLY A 39 7.95 1.19 5.49
C GLY A 39 6.46 0.88 5.35
N TRP A 40 6.14 -0.06 4.47
CA TRP A 40 4.82 -0.64 4.30
C TRP A 40 4.94 -2.17 4.15
N TRP A 41 3.92 -2.90 4.59
CA TRP A 41 3.83 -4.34 4.38
C TRP A 41 2.94 -4.69 3.16
N VAL A 42 2.01 -3.81 2.79
CA VAL A 42 1.16 -3.97 1.60
C VAL A 42 0.85 -2.62 0.96
N PRO A 43 1.16 -2.44 -0.33
CA PRO A 43 0.52 -1.48 -1.20
C PRO A 43 -0.37 -2.22 -2.19
N GLY A 44 -1.55 -1.67 -2.44
CA GLY A 44 -2.43 -2.14 -3.50
C GLY A 44 -3.03 -0.98 -4.27
N VAL A 45 -3.24 -1.18 -5.57
CA VAL A 45 -3.88 -0.21 -6.46
C VAL A 45 -4.97 -0.90 -7.27
N ARG A 46 -6.08 -0.20 -7.50
CA ARG A 46 -7.18 -0.70 -8.32
C ARG A 46 -6.79 -0.76 -9.81
N ASP A 47 -6.05 0.26 -10.25
CA ASP A 47 -5.47 0.36 -11.59
C ASP A 47 -3.94 0.35 -11.47
N ALA A 48 -3.29 -0.60 -12.15
CA ALA A 48 -1.83 -0.71 -12.15
C ALA A 48 -1.13 0.56 -12.67
N ALA A 49 -1.78 1.35 -13.52
CA ALA A 49 -1.24 2.62 -13.99
C ALA A 49 -1.06 3.65 -12.86
N ALA A 50 -1.91 3.61 -11.82
CA ALA A 50 -1.86 4.53 -10.69
C ALA A 50 -0.60 4.35 -9.83
N ALA A 51 0.03 3.16 -9.84
CA ALA A 51 1.28 2.90 -9.14
C ALA A 51 2.49 3.66 -9.76
N GLY A 52 2.32 4.34 -10.90
CA GLY A 52 3.36 5.15 -11.51
C GLY A 52 3.94 6.23 -10.58
N CYS A 53 3.11 6.79 -9.69
CA CYS A 53 3.53 7.79 -8.70
C CYS A 53 4.52 7.25 -7.65
N LEU A 54 4.61 5.93 -7.48
CA LEU A 54 5.48 5.31 -6.47
C LEU A 54 6.95 5.23 -6.90
N ARG A 55 7.25 5.48 -8.18
CA ARG A 55 8.62 5.35 -8.73
C ARG A 55 9.61 6.32 -8.12
N ASP A 56 9.12 7.49 -7.68
CA ASP A 56 9.95 8.55 -7.10
C ASP A 56 10.03 8.45 -5.57
N VAL A 57 9.37 7.47 -4.96
CA VAL A 57 9.41 7.26 -3.51
C VAL A 57 10.76 6.64 -3.12
N PRO A 58 11.53 7.27 -2.22
CA PRO A 58 12.75 6.67 -1.68
C PRO A 58 12.45 5.34 -1.00
N MET A 59 13.14 4.28 -1.43
CA MET A 59 13.07 2.97 -0.81
C MET A 59 14.11 2.83 0.31
N SER A 60 13.85 1.92 1.24
CA SER A 60 14.75 1.60 2.37
C SER A 60 15.05 2.80 3.29
N ALA A 61 14.12 3.73 3.40
CA ALA A 61 14.19 4.88 4.30
C ALA A 61 13.20 4.73 5.47
N PRO A 62 13.47 5.32 6.65
CA PRO A 62 12.56 5.25 7.80
C PRO A 62 11.19 5.92 7.58
N ASP A 63 11.00 6.63 6.46
CA ASP A 63 9.77 7.31 6.10
C ASP A 63 9.22 6.85 4.74
N THR A 64 9.73 5.75 4.16
CA THR A 64 9.24 5.19 2.89
C THR A 64 7.72 5.00 2.90
N GLY A 65 7.13 4.48 3.99
CA GLY A 65 5.69 4.31 4.13
C GLY A 65 4.92 5.62 4.07
N LYS A 66 5.41 6.64 4.81
CA LYS A 66 4.82 7.97 4.82
C LYS A 66 4.87 8.61 3.43
N LEU A 67 6.04 8.59 2.79
CA LEU A 67 6.24 9.15 1.44
C LEU A 67 5.41 8.40 0.39
N THR A 68 5.21 7.09 0.57
CA THR A 68 4.29 6.30 -0.26
C THR A 68 2.85 6.81 -0.15
N LEU A 69 2.36 7.02 1.06
CA LEU A 69 1.02 7.56 1.30
C LEU A 69 0.85 8.95 0.69
N GLU A 70 1.82 9.84 0.90
CA GLU A 70 1.82 11.19 0.36
C GLU A 70 1.83 11.18 -1.19
N ALA A 71 2.63 10.31 -1.82
CA ALA A 71 2.67 10.18 -3.27
C ALA A 71 1.31 9.73 -3.84
N LEU A 72 0.64 8.76 -3.21
CA LEU A 72 -0.68 8.31 -3.63
C LEU A 72 -1.72 9.44 -3.50
N GLN A 73 -1.74 10.13 -2.37
CA GLN A 73 -2.70 11.22 -2.09
C GLN A 73 -2.46 12.44 -2.99
N TYR A 74 -1.20 12.79 -3.26
CA TYR A 74 -0.84 13.88 -4.16
C TYR A 74 -1.29 13.63 -5.61
N ASN A 75 -1.50 12.36 -5.99
CA ASN A 75 -2.04 11.96 -7.28
C ASN A 75 -3.56 11.73 -7.23
N ASP A 76 -4.25 12.36 -6.27
CA ASP A 76 -5.72 12.32 -6.09
C ASP A 76 -6.31 10.91 -5.88
N LEU A 77 -5.49 9.94 -5.47
CA LEU A 77 -5.97 8.59 -5.17
C LEU A 77 -6.62 8.56 -3.80
N ARG A 78 -7.85 8.02 -3.70
CA ARG A 78 -8.47 7.73 -2.41
C ARG A 78 -7.80 6.51 -1.82
N VAL A 79 -6.93 6.74 -0.84
CA VAL A 79 -6.20 5.71 -0.12
C VAL A 79 -6.95 5.31 1.14
N VAL A 80 -7.09 4.02 1.39
CA VAL A 80 -7.49 3.48 2.69
C VAL A 80 -6.31 2.82 3.37
N LEU A 81 -6.14 3.12 4.66
CA LEU A 81 -5.13 2.46 5.49
C LEU A 81 -5.70 1.17 6.07
N THR A 82 -4.95 0.08 5.94
CA THR A 82 -5.21 -1.17 6.68
C THR A 82 -4.40 -1.20 7.97
N GLU A 83 -4.52 -2.29 8.73
CA GLU A 83 -3.75 -2.48 9.97
C GLU A 83 -2.24 -2.38 9.74
N GLU A 84 -1.54 -1.83 10.74
CA GLU A 84 -0.08 -1.78 10.77
C GLU A 84 0.47 -3.15 11.22
N LEU A 85 1.54 -3.63 10.59
CA LEU A 85 2.21 -4.91 10.89
C LEU A 85 3.71 -4.77 11.10
#